data_AF-A0A7L2LZU4-F1
#
_entry.id   AF-A0A7L2LZU4-F1
#
_cell.length_a   1.000
_cell.length_b   1.000
_cell.length_c   1.000
_cell.angle_alpha   90.00
_cell.angle_beta   90.00
_cell.angle_gamma   90.00
#
_symmetry.space_group_name_H-M   'P 1'
#
loop_
_entity.id
_entity.type
_entity.pdbx_description
1 polymer ?
#
loop_
_entity_poly.entity_id
_entity_poly.type
_entity_poly.pdbx_seq_one_letter_code
_entity_poly.pdbx_strand_id
1 'polypeptide(L)'
;AVLPFLILSGNLISAENINFHNVRLPLDPTPFPNSFKCFTCDNAVDNYNCNRWAEDRWCPESTRYCLTAHLFTAHGQSTSVTKKCATGEECHLVGCHRRGDSGHT
;
A
#
# COMPACT_ATOMS: atom_id res chain seq x y z
N ALA A 1 -41.72 0.18 26.30
CA ALA A 1 -40.40 -0.47 26.39
C ALA A 1 -39.35 0.64 26.31
N VAL A 2 -38.53 0.81 27.35
CA VAL A 2 -37.48 1.83 27.38
C VAL A 2 -36.22 1.16 26.84
N LEU A 3 -35.74 1.57 25.66
CA LEU A 3 -34.47 1.07 25.13
C LEU A 3 -33.33 1.64 25.97
N PRO A 4 -32.40 0.83 26.51
CA PRO A 4 -31.23 1.33 27.16
C PRO A 4 -30.26 1.88 26.09
N PHE A 5 -30.07 3.19 26.08
CA PHE A 5 -28.96 3.82 25.36
C PHE A 5 -27.65 3.37 26.01
N LEU A 6 -26.91 2.49 25.33
CA LEU A 6 -25.53 2.20 25.67
C LEU A 6 -24.70 3.45 25.36
N ILE A 7 -24.41 4.27 26.38
CA ILE A 7 -23.47 5.38 26.25
C ILE A 7 -22.07 4.76 26.14
N LEU A 8 -21.56 4.68 24.91
CA LEU A 8 -20.17 4.34 24.66
C LEU A 8 -19.33 5.54 25.09
N SER A 9 -18.88 5.54 26.35
CA SER A 9 -17.90 6.50 26.88
C SER A 9 -16.51 6.21 26.27
N GLY A 10 -16.38 6.37 24.96
CA GLY A 10 -15.08 6.42 24.30
C GLY A 10 -14.48 7.81 24.53
N ASN A 11 -13.26 7.88 25.06
CA ASN A 11 -12.51 9.12 25.07
C ASN A 11 -12.29 9.54 23.61
N LEU A 12 -13.01 10.58 23.16
CA LEU A 12 -12.75 11.21 21.88
C LEU A 12 -11.45 12.01 22.01
N ILE A 13 -10.32 11.37 21.68
CA ILE A 13 -9.04 12.03 21.61
C ILE A 13 -9.03 12.84 20.31
N SER A 14 -9.25 14.15 20.42
CA SER A 14 -9.03 15.09 19.31
C SER A 14 -7.54 15.21 19.07
N ALA A 15 -7.08 14.92 17.86
CA ALA A 15 -5.69 15.11 17.44
C ALA A 15 -5.41 16.56 17.00
N GLU A 16 -6.12 17.54 17.55
CA GLU A 16 -5.74 18.94 17.37
C GLU A 16 -4.49 19.24 18.20
N ASN A 17 -3.48 19.80 17.53
CA ASN A 17 -2.29 20.39 18.16
C ASN A 17 -1.19 19.42 18.66
N ILE A 18 -1.02 18.26 18.01
CA ILE A 18 0.19 17.45 18.18
C ILE A 18 1.38 18.22 17.56
N ASN A 19 2.28 18.74 18.40
CA ASN A 19 3.51 19.38 17.93
C ASN A 19 4.52 18.30 17.52
N PHE A 20 4.47 17.90 16.25
CA PHE A 20 5.36 16.90 15.66
C PHE A 20 6.86 17.27 15.74
N HIS A 21 7.23 18.52 16.03
CA HIS A 21 8.63 18.92 16.15
C HIS A 21 9.29 18.47 17.46
N ASN A 22 8.51 18.24 18.51
CA ASN A 22 9.00 17.80 19.82
C ASN A 22 8.64 16.34 20.15
N VAL A 23 8.02 15.63 19.21
CA VAL A 23 7.81 14.19 19.33
C VAL A 23 9.08 13.50 18.83
N ARG A 24 9.93 13.06 19.77
CA ARG A 24 10.93 12.05 19.46
C ARG A 24 10.16 10.76 19.22
N LEU A 25 9.83 10.49 17.95
CA LEU A 25 9.36 9.19 17.54
C LEU A 25 10.36 8.15 18.10
N PRO A 26 9.90 7.01 18.62
CA PRO A 26 10.78 5.87 18.77
C PRO A 26 11.61 5.80 17.48
N LEU A 27 12.94 5.68 17.60
CA LEU A 27 13.75 5.29 16.44
C LEU A 27 13.19 3.93 16.05
N ASP A 28 12.20 3.91 15.16
CA ASP A 28 11.43 2.72 14.86
C ASP A 28 12.46 1.78 14.23
N PRO A 29 13.02 0.85 15.01
CA PRO A 29 14.11 0.05 14.51
C PRO A 29 13.47 -0.74 13.36
N THR A 30 14.19 -0.80 12.25
CA THR A 30 13.87 -1.74 11.18
C THR A 30 13.47 -3.08 11.81
N PRO A 31 12.28 -3.64 11.54
CA PRO A 31 11.77 -4.80 12.26
C PRO A 31 12.70 -6.02 12.15
N PHE A 32 13.53 -6.05 11.12
CA PHE A 32 14.60 -7.01 10.89
C PHE A 32 15.71 -6.38 10.01
N PRO A 33 16.93 -6.93 9.99
CA PRO A 33 18.01 -6.43 9.13
C PRO A 33 17.61 -6.41 7.65
N ASN A 34 17.96 -5.34 6.94
CA ASN A 34 17.61 -5.14 5.53
C ASN A 34 16.10 -5.05 5.25
N SER A 35 15.28 -4.75 6.26
CA SER A 35 13.87 -4.45 6.02
C SER A 35 13.72 -3.26 5.06
N PHE A 36 12.75 -3.34 4.17
CA PHE A 36 12.46 -2.32 3.19
C PHE A 36 10.95 -2.05 3.14
N LYS A 37 10.58 -0.98 2.45
CA LYS A 37 9.19 -0.58 2.26
C LYS A 37 8.88 -0.49 0.77
N CYS A 38 7.63 -0.77 0.41
CA CYS A 38 7.08 -0.55 -0.91
C CYS A 38 5.80 0.28 -0.77
N PHE A 39 5.43 1.02 -1.81
CA PHE A 39 4.04 1.45 -1.92
C PHE A 39 3.15 0.22 -2.11
N THR A 40 2.07 0.12 -1.33
CA THR A 40 1.11 -0.97 -1.43
C THR A 40 -0.29 -0.41 -1.67
N CYS A 41 -0.94 -0.86 -2.72
CA CYS A 41 -2.29 -0.46 -3.10
C CYS A 41 -2.91 -1.56 -3.96
N ASP A 42 -4.24 -1.66 -3.95
CA ASP A 42 -4.97 -2.57 -4.81
C ASP A 42 -5.94 -1.79 -5.70
N ASN A 43 -5.83 -1.99 -7.01
CA ASN A 43 -6.70 -1.40 -8.04
C ASN A 43 -6.89 0.13 -7.93
N ALA A 44 -5.83 0.86 -7.57
CA ALA A 44 -5.86 2.32 -7.55
C ALA A 44 -6.07 2.87 -8.98
N VAL A 45 -6.84 3.97 -9.11
CA VAL A 45 -7.18 4.55 -10.43
C VAL A 45 -5.97 5.01 -11.23
N ASP A 46 -4.89 5.38 -10.54
CA ASP A 46 -3.62 5.79 -11.13
C ASP A 46 -2.46 5.65 -10.13
N ASN A 47 -1.25 5.93 -10.61
CA ASN A 47 -0.03 5.86 -9.81
C ASN A 47 0.01 6.90 -8.68
N TYR A 48 -0.58 8.08 -8.90
CA TYR A 48 -0.56 9.16 -7.91
C TYR A 48 -1.40 8.79 -6.68
N ASN A 49 -2.64 8.35 -6.90
CA ASN A 49 -3.56 7.90 -5.86
C ASN A 49 -2.98 6.70 -5.11
N CYS A 50 -2.36 5.75 -5.81
CA CYS A 50 -1.66 4.64 -5.15
C CYS A 50 -0.58 5.13 -4.19
N ASN A 51 0.33 6.01 -4.65
CA ASN A 51 1.43 6.50 -3.82
C ASN A 51 0.94 7.41 -2.69
N ARG A 52 -0.11 8.20 -2.92
CA ARG A 52 -0.63 9.18 -1.97
C ARG A 52 -1.26 8.54 -0.73
N TRP A 53 -1.93 7.40 -0.93
CA TRP A 53 -2.69 6.71 0.11
C TRP A 53 -2.06 5.42 0.61
N ALA A 54 -0.96 4.98 0.00
CA ALA A 54 -0.19 3.85 0.48
C ALA A 54 0.35 4.15 1.89
N GLU A 55 0.15 3.19 2.79
CA GLU A 55 0.62 3.29 4.16
C GLU A 55 2.14 3.12 4.25
N ASP A 56 2.76 3.83 5.20
CA ASP A 56 4.20 3.74 5.46
C ASP A 56 4.56 2.50 6.30
N ARG A 57 4.28 1.31 5.79
CA ARG A 57 4.49 0.02 6.47
C ARG A 57 5.69 -0.76 5.91
N TRP A 58 6.33 -1.53 6.78
CA TRP A 58 7.40 -2.46 6.41
C TRP A 58 6.87 -3.64 5.60
N CYS A 59 7.65 -4.09 4.62
CA CYS A 59 7.35 -5.32 3.89
C CYS A 59 7.60 -6.57 4.76
N PRO A 60 6.89 -7.69 4.53
CA PRO A 60 7.17 -8.95 5.20
C PRO A 60 8.59 -9.46 4.91
N GLU A 61 9.22 -10.11 5.88
CA GLU A 61 10.59 -10.66 5.77
C GLU A 61 10.76 -11.67 4.62
N SER A 62 9.69 -12.36 4.23
CA SER A 62 9.68 -13.30 3.11
C SER A 62 9.83 -12.64 1.73
N THR A 63 9.59 -11.32 1.64
CA THR A 63 9.62 -10.57 0.38
C THR A 63 10.97 -9.90 0.17
N ARG A 64 11.31 -9.62 -1.10
CA ARG A 64 12.60 -8.96 -1.46
C ARG A 64 12.46 -7.91 -2.56
N TYR A 65 11.26 -7.75 -3.12
CA TYR A 65 11.01 -6.88 -4.26
C TYR A 65 9.72 -6.08 -4.08
N CYS A 66 9.60 -4.98 -4.83
CA CYS A 66 8.35 -4.26 -4.99
C CYS A 66 7.77 -4.57 -6.38
N LEU A 67 6.64 -5.28 -6.43
CA LEU A 67 5.92 -5.53 -7.68
C LEU A 67 4.96 -4.39 -7.96
N THR A 68 4.90 -3.94 -9.22
CA THR A 68 3.90 -2.98 -9.71
C THR A 68 3.24 -3.54 -10.96
N ALA A 69 1.94 -3.74 -10.92
CA ALA A 69 1.11 -4.07 -12.08
C ALA A 69 0.29 -2.83 -12.46
N HIS A 70 0.47 -2.35 -13.69
CA HIS A 70 -0.17 -1.13 -14.18
C HIS A 70 -0.89 -1.44 -15.49
N LEU A 71 -2.21 -1.30 -15.48
CA LEU A 71 -3.02 -1.45 -16.68
C LEU A 71 -3.26 -0.08 -17.31
N PHE A 72 -2.98 -0.01 -18.61
CA PHE A 72 -3.21 1.17 -19.43
C PHE A 72 -4.29 0.92 -20.47
N THR A 73 -4.97 1.98 -20.89
CA THR A 73 -5.72 1.99 -22.15
C THR A 73 -4.75 1.94 -23.33
N ALA A 74 -5.27 1.67 -24.53
CA ALA A 74 -4.48 1.73 -25.77
C ALA A 74 -3.86 3.12 -26.03
N HIS A 75 -4.42 4.18 -25.42
CA HIS A 75 -3.93 5.56 -25.50
C HIS A 75 -2.98 5.94 -24.36
N GLY A 76 -2.56 4.98 -23.51
CA GLY A 76 -1.62 5.20 -22.42
C GLY A 76 -2.23 5.81 -21.15
N GLN A 77 -3.56 5.89 -21.04
CA GLN A 77 -4.21 6.36 -19.81
C GLN A 77 -4.23 5.25 -18.77
N SER A 78 -3.99 5.59 -17.49
CA SER A 78 -4.07 4.63 -16.40
C SER A 78 -5.51 4.14 -16.22
N THR A 79 -5.68 2.84 -16.02
CA THR A 79 -6.99 2.24 -15.69
C THR A 79 -6.97 1.57 -14.32
N SER A 80 -5.85 0.94 -13.96
CA SER A 80 -5.62 0.46 -12.60
C SER A 80 -4.13 0.32 -12.31
N VAL A 81 -3.77 0.49 -11.05
CA VAL A 81 -2.44 0.26 -10.49
C VAL A 81 -2.57 -0.57 -9.23
N THR A 82 -1.88 -1.71 -9.19
CA THR A 82 -1.70 -2.53 -8.00
C THR A 82 -0.22 -2.61 -7.68
N LYS A 83 0.15 -2.33 -6.43
CA LYS A 83 1.53 -2.44 -5.95
C LYS A 83 1.56 -3.28 -4.69
N LYS A 84 2.56 -4.14 -4.56
CA LYS A 84 2.75 -4.99 -3.39
C LYS A 84 4.22 -5.33 -3.15
N CYS A 85 4.55 -5.66 -1.90
CA CYS A 85 5.76 -6.40 -1.58
C CYS A 85 5.67 -7.80 -2.21
N ALA A 86 6.77 -8.29 -2.78
CA ALA A 86 6.77 -9.52 -3.56
C ALA A 86 8.03 -10.38 -3.30
N THR A 87 7.84 -11.68 -3.44
CA THR A 87 8.92 -12.69 -3.48
C THR A 87 9.61 -12.69 -4.84
N GLY A 88 10.73 -13.42 -4.96
CA GLY A 88 11.41 -13.58 -6.24
C GLY A 88 10.61 -14.37 -7.27
N GLU A 89 9.80 -15.33 -6.83
CA GLU A 89 8.94 -16.14 -7.71
C GLU A 89 7.86 -15.27 -8.38
N GLU A 90 7.21 -14.40 -7.61
CA GLU A 90 6.18 -13.48 -8.11
C GLU A 90 6.74 -12.45 -9.12
N CYS A 91 8.03 -12.14 -9.03
CA CYS A 91 8.72 -11.20 -9.93
C CYS A 91 9.59 -11.92 -10.97
N HIS A 92 9.51 -13.25 -11.10
CA HIS A 92 10.42 -13.99 -11.97
C HIS A 92 10.18 -13.70 -13.46
N LEU A 93 8.92 -13.51 -13.85
CA LEU A 93 8.50 -13.19 -15.21
C LEU A 93 7.78 -11.84 -15.23
N VAL A 94 8.53 -10.79 -15.53
CA VAL A 94 8.02 -9.41 -15.62
C VAL A 94 8.06 -8.92 -17.05
N GLY A 95 7.11 -8.06 -17.40
CA GLY A 95 7.01 -7.46 -18.71
C GLY A 95 5.64 -6.83 -18.94
N CYS A 96 5.50 -6.17 -20.10
CA CYS A 96 4.23 -5.64 -20.55
C CYS A 96 3.60 -6.63 -21.53
N HIS A 97 2.31 -6.92 -21.37
CA HIS A 97 1.53 -7.69 -22.35
C HIS A 97 0.26 -6.92 -22.69
N ARG A 98 -0.24 -7.09 -23.92
CA ARG A 98 -1.53 -6.52 -24.29
C ARG A 98 -2.64 -7.33 -23.64
N ARG A 99 -3.53 -6.64 -22.92
CA ARG A 99 -4.69 -7.27 -22.29
C ARG A 99 -5.60 -7.83 -23.40
N GLY A 100 -5.70 -9.15 -23.50
CA GLY A 100 -6.45 -9.84 -24.56
C GLY A 100 -5.59 -10.71 -25.49
N ASP A 101 -4.26 -10.60 -25.45
CA ASP A 101 -3.39 -11.63 -26.02
C ASP A 101 -3.41 -12.83 -25.05
N SER A 102 -4.25 -13.82 -25.36
CA SER A 102 -4.01 -15.18 -24.88
C SER A 102 -2.65 -15.61 -25.41
N GLY A 103 -1.69 -15.81 -24.50
CA GLY A 103 -0.32 -16.18 -24.84
C GLY A 103 -0.27 -17.33 -25.84
N HIS A 104 0.05 -16.99 -27.09
CA HIS A 104 0.55 -17.91 -28.08
C HIS A 104 1.99 -17.50 -28.38
N THR A 105 2.91 -18.10 -27.62
CA THR A 105 4.12 -18.81 -28.04
C THR A 105 4.92 -19.19 -26.81
#